data_AF-A0A2A4Q8F6-F1
#
_entry.id   AF-A0A2A4Q8F6-F1
#
_cell.length_a   1.000
_cell.length_b   1.000
_cell.length_c   1.000
_cell.angle_alpha   90.00
_cell.angle_beta   90.00
_cell.angle_gamma   90.00
#
_symmetry.space_group_name_H-M   'P 1'
#
loop_
_entity.id
_entity.type
_entity.pdbx_description
1 polymer ?
#
loop_
_entity_poly.entity_id
_entity_poly.type
_entity_poly.pdbx_seq_one_letter_code
_entity_poly.pdbx_strand_id
1 'polypeptide(L)'
;MAALGTAALLAGPVGAACSSGPTYEDWAATDGAAGRINLDEVQKAFKDSDSATEFEKRVNEIYEGDEIVLIKAKQDGDSTTLEGWEDLNKSKEIDDQDDLLFTIVKNNDKHEMRGHGSNGYYRSNFGGGNFLFTYMMLSAMSPRYYTPINRYDTMNRNRSNYRSSSTYRSQVTKNSNYFSRQKSFARSSYTNAAKNTSASRNSYLSSQKSSGAFKSSSTGVRSSWGSRSSSGRTSASSGGFRGGGGGASVIGFVRPSLR
;
A
#
# COMPACT_ATOMS: atom_id res chain seq x y z
N MET A 1 7.95 -24.94 67.85
CA MET A 1 6.48 -24.99 67.74
C MET A 1 5.98 -23.60 67.35
N ALA A 2 5.05 -23.56 66.38
CA ALA A 2 4.33 -22.40 65.84
C ALA A 2 5.09 -21.48 64.87
N ALA A 3 4.74 -21.70 63.59
CA ALA A 3 4.88 -20.79 62.46
C ALA A 3 3.76 -19.74 62.44
N LEU A 4 3.92 -18.72 61.58
CA LEU A 4 2.97 -17.82 60.90
C LEU A 4 3.65 -16.44 60.80
N GLY A 5 3.92 -15.82 59.65
CA GLY A 5 3.36 -15.95 58.32
C GLY A 5 2.91 -14.56 57.87
N THR A 6 3.59 -13.95 56.89
CA THR A 6 3.04 -12.99 55.92
C THR A 6 4.15 -12.55 54.96
N ALA A 7 4.21 -13.18 53.80
CA ALA A 7 4.91 -12.64 52.63
C ALA A 7 3.98 -11.60 51.99
N ALA A 8 4.33 -10.32 52.10
CA ALA A 8 3.66 -9.27 51.36
C ALA A 8 4.05 -9.38 49.88
N LEU A 9 3.15 -9.93 49.06
CA LEU A 9 3.20 -9.79 47.61
C LEU A 9 2.96 -8.32 47.28
N LEU A 10 4.04 -7.58 47.03
CA LEU A 10 3.98 -6.27 46.39
C LEU A 10 3.48 -6.46 44.96
N ALA A 11 2.16 -6.41 44.79
CA ALA A 11 1.52 -6.16 43.51
C ALA A 11 1.86 -4.74 43.08
N GLY A 12 3.02 -4.56 42.45
CA GLY A 12 3.38 -3.32 41.77
C GLY A 12 2.36 -3.05 40.66
N PRO A 13 2.04 -1.78 40.38
CA PRO A 13 1.13 -1.44 39.30
C PRO A 13 1.71 -2.03 38.00
N VAL A 14 0.92 -2.90 37.36
CA VAL A 14 1.11 -3.27 35.96
C VAL A 14 1.21 -1.97 35.19
N GLY A 15 2.44 -1.57 34.85
CA GLY A 15 2.69 -0.50 33.92
C GLY A 15 1.83 -0.80 32.71
N ALA A 16 0.92 0.12 32.39
CA ALA A 16 0.25 0.10 31.11
C ALA A 16 1.33 -0.16 30.07
N ALA A 17 1.24 -1.27 29.35
CA ALA A 17 2.09 -1.50 28.21
C ALA A 17 1.74 -0.37 27.23
N CYS A 18 2.50 0.72 27.30
CA CYS A 18 2.56 1.74 26.27
C CYS A 18 2.91 0.95 25.02
N SER A 19 1.92 0.63 24.19
CA SER A 19 2.16 -0.06 22.93
C SER A 19 3.10 0.84 22.16
N SER A 20 4.37 0.46 22.13
CA SER A 20 5.36 1.11 21.32
C SER A 20 4.82 1.01 19.90
N GLY A 21 4.65 2.15 19.21
CA GLY A 21 4.17 2.17 17.84
C GLY A 21 5.03 1.28 16.92
N PRO A 22 4.64 1.13 15.64
CA PRO A 22 5.39 0.28 14.71
C PRO A 22 6.88 0.63 14.74
N THR A 23 7.76 -0.37 14.70
CA THR A 23 9.19 -0.13 14.53
C THR A 23 9.43 0.45 13.14
N TYR A 24 10.60 1.08 12.94
CA TYR A 24 10.96 1.58 11.61
C TYR A 24 10.95 0.44 10.59
N GLU A 25 11.46 -0.71 10.97
CA GLU A 25 11.56 -1.91 10.15
C GLU A 25 10.17 -2.45 9.77
N ASP A 26 9.22 -2.44 10.71
CA ASP A 26 7.83 -2.84 10.44
C ASP A 26 7.12 -1.86 9.49
N TRP A 27 7.34 -0.55 9.68
CA TRP A 27 6.79 0.49 8.81
C TRP A 27 7.40 0.40 7.40
N ALA A 28 8.72 0.31 7.30
CA ALA A 28 9.45 0.25 6.03
C ALA A 28 9.13 -1.03 5.23
N ALA A 29 8.66 -2.08 5.89
CA ALA A 29 8.19 -3.30 5.24
C ALA A 29 6.78 -3.18 4.61
N THR A 30 6.05 -2.08 4.86
CA THR A 30 4.74 -1.86 4.25
C THR A 30 4.84 -1.54 2.76
N ASP A 31 3.80 -1.92 2.01
CA ASP A 31 3.74 -1.61 0.58
C ASP A 31 3.70 -0.09 0.33
N GLY A 32 3.02 0.67 1.19
CA GLY A 32 2.98 2.13 1.13
C GLY A 32 4.35 2.78 1.34
N ALA A 33 5.11 2.38 2.36
CA ALA A 33 6.45 2.93 2.59
C ALA A 33 7.44 2.56 1.47
N ALA A 34 7.26 1.40 0.83
CA ALA A 34 8.06 0.97 -0.31
C ALA A 34 7.73 1.71 -1.62
N GLY A 35 6.74 2.60 -1.64
CA GLY A 35 6.29 3.27 -2.85
C GLY A 35 5.51 2.36 -3.79
N ARG A 36 4.86 1.31 -3.27
CA ARG A 36 4.08 0.41 -4.12
C ARG A 36 2.66 0.92 -4.32
N ILE A 37 2.16 0.69 -5.53
CA ILE A 37 0.80 1.06 -5.90
C ILE A 37 0.12 -0.10 -6.63
N ASN A 38 -1.21 -0.21 -6.47
CA ASN A 38 -2.01 -1.20 -7.16
C ASN A 38 -2.25 -0.78 -8.62
N LEU A 39 -1.39 -1.26 -9.51
CA LEU A 39 -1.41 -0.87 -10.92
C LEU A 39 -2.63 -1.41 -11.68
N ASP A 40 -3.27 -2.50 -11.22
CA ASP A 40 -4.55 -2.95 -11.79
C ASP A 40 -5.64 -1.90 -11.56
N GLU A 41 -5.73 -1.35 -10.34
CA GLU A 41 -6.71 -0.30 -10.02
C GLU A 41 -6.35 1.04 -10.66
N VAL A 42 -5.07 1.38 -10.82
CA VAL A 42 -4.66 2.60 -11.56
C VAL A 42 -5.05 2.48 -13.04
N GLN A 43 -4.79 1.32 -13.67
CA GLN A 43 -5.23 1.07 -15.04
C GLN A 43 -6.75 1.18 -15.17
N LYS A 44 -7.49 0.69 -14.18
CA LYS A 44 -8.95 0.82 -14.14
C LYS A 44 -9.37 2.28 -13.98
N ALA A 45 -8.78 3.01 -13.04
CA ALA A 45 -9.04 4.44 -12.86
C ALA A 45 -8.79 5.22 -14.15
N PHE A 46 -7.72 4.91 -14.88
CA PHE A 46 -7.41 5.55 -16.16
C PHE A 46 -8.51 5.31 -17.21
N LYS A 47 -9.12 4.12 -17.25
CA LYS A 47 -10.21 3.79 -18.20
C LYS A 47 -11.56 4.38 -17.80
N ASP A 48 -11.78 4.55 -16.51
CA ASP A 48 -13.07 4.91 -15.94
C ASP A 48 -13.18 6.41 -15.60
N SER A 49 -12.09 7.18 -15.68
CA SER A 49 -12.11 8.61 -15.31
C SER A 49 -12.56 9.51 -16.46
N ASP A 50 -13.42 10.47 -16.14
CA ASP A 50 -13.93 11.45 -17.09
C ASP A 50 -12.97 12.63 -17.28
N SER A 51 -12.07 12.85 -16.33
CA SER A 51 -11.17 14.00 -16.34
C SER A 51 -9.84 13.70 -15.65
N ALA A 52 -8.84 14.54 -15.92
CA ALA A 52 -7.56 14.48 -15.23
C ALA A 52 -7.70 14.64 -13.71
N THR A 53 -8.59 15.55 -13.28
CA THR A 53 -8.90 15.78 -11.87
C THR A 53 -9.44 14.54 -11.18
N GLU A 54 -10.37 13.84 -11.83
CA GLU A 54 -10.93 12.60 -11.29
C GLU A 54 -9.87 11.51 -11.24
N PHE A 55 -9.09 11.35 -12.30
CA PHE A 55 -8.02 10.37 -12.36
C PHE A 55 -6.99 10.58 -11.24
N GLU A 56 -6.50 11.81 -11.03
CA GLU A 56 -5.59 12.16 -9.94
C GLU A 56 -6.18 11.82 -8.57
N LYS A 57 -7.46 12.12 -8.36
CA LYS A 57 -8.16 11.78 -7.13
C LYS A 57 -8.16 10.26 -6.93
N ARG A 58 -8.54 9.49 -7.95
CA ARG A 58 -8.57 8.01 -7.88
C ARG A 58 -7.20 7.42 -7.64
N VAL A 59 -6.15 7.92 -8.30
CA VAL A 59 -4.77 7.47 -8.09
C VAL A 59 -4.35 7.69 -6.62
N ASN A 60 -4.68 8.85 -6.05
CA ASN A 60 -4.37 9.15 -4.65
C ASN A 60 -5.28 8.41 -3.64
N GLU A 61 -6.46 7.96 -4.03
CA GLU A 61 -7.30 7.04 -3.24
C GLU A 61 -6.73 5.62 -3.25
N ILE A 62 -6.16 5.18 -4.37
CA ILE A 62 -5.52 3.86 -4.53
C ILE A 62 -4.18 3.81 -3.80
N TYR A 63 -3.41 4.90 -3.86
CA TYR A 63 -2.06 4.95 -3.30
C TYR A 63 -2.08 4.96 -1.77
N GLU A 64 -1.30 4.06 -1.17
CA GLU A 64 -1.20 3.90 0.29
C GLU A 64 0.05 4.54 0.88
N GLY A 65 0.92 5.18 0.08
CA GLY A 65 2.05 5.96 0.59
C GLY A 65 1.61 7.20 1.36
N ASP A 66 2.55 7.80 2.09
CA ASP A 66 2.28 9.03 2.85
C ASP A 66 2.16 10.26 1.95
N GLU A 67 2.90 10.30 0.84
CA GLU A 67 3.00 11.49 0.01
C GLU A 67 2.07 11.44 -1.20
N ILE A 68 1.79 12.61 -1.77
CA ILE A 68 0.83 12.76 -2.85
C ILE A 68 1.44 12.29 -4.17
N VAL A 69 0.63 11.60 -4.97
CA VAL A 69 1.00 11.27 -6.35
C VAL A 69 0.57 12.41 -7.27
N LEU A 70 1.56 13.02 -7.92
CA LEU A 70 1.40 14.02 -8.97
C LEU A 70 1.39 13.36 -10.34
N ILE A 71 0.59 13.89 -11.26
CA ILE A 71 0.43 13.40 -12.61
C ILE A 71 1.04 14.38 -13.59
N LYS A 72 1.81 13.84 -14.53
CA LYS A 72 2.40 14.57 -15.65
C LYS A 72 2.05 13.87 -16.95
N ALA A 73 1.61 14.61 -17.95
CA ALA A 73 1.45 14.08 -19.29
C ALA A 73 2.30 14.89 -20.27
N LYS A 74 2.98 14.19 -21.18
CA LYS A 74 3.76 14.76 -22.26
C LYS A 74 3.41 14.08 -23.56
N GLN A 75 3.26 14.86 -24.61
CA GLN A 75 3.13 14.36 -25.98
C GLN A 75 4.48 14.46 -26.71
N ASP A 76 4.86 13.38 -27.38
CA ASP A 76 6.03 13.29 -28.26
C ASP A 76 5.60 12.65 -29.58
N GLY A 77 5.45 13.48 -30.61
CA GLY A 77 4.80 13.10 -31.88
C GLY A 77 3.39 12.56 -31.66
N ASP A 78 3.15 11.34 -32.15
CA ASP A 78 1.87 10.62 -32.02
C ASP A 78 1.74 9.86 -30.69
N SER A 79 2.80 9.85 -29.87
CA SER A 79 2.81 9.16 -28.59
C SER A 79 2.47 10.11 -27.44
N THR A 80 1.68 9.64 -26.48
CA THR A 80 1.40 10.38 -25.25
C THR A 80 1.88 9.54 -24.07
N THR A 81 2.73 10.11 -23.22
CA THR A 81 3.19 9.46 -22.00
C THR A 81 2.62 10.18 -20.80
N LEU A 82 1.84 9.44 -20.01
CA LEU A 82 1.41 9.86 -18.68
C LEU A 82 2.33 9.22 -17.64
N GLU A 83 2.75 10.00 -16.66
CA GLU A 83 3.66 9.63 -15.59
C GLU A 83 3.00 9.95 -14.25
N GLY A 84 3.12 9.04 -13.27
CA GLY A 84 2.71 9.25 -11.89
C GLY A 84 3.92 9.28 -10.96
N TRP A 85 4.14 10.42 -10.29
CA TRP A 85 5.30 10.69 -9.44
C TRP A 85 4.85 10.89 -7.99
N GLU A 86 5.51 10.25 -7.03
CA GLU A 86 5.31 10.55 -5.60
C GLU A 86 6.17 11.75 -5.20
N ASP A 87 5.53 12.78 -4.67
CA ASP A 87 6.15 14.01 -4.16
C ASP A 87 6.82 13.78 -2.80
N LEU A 88 8.02 13.20 -2.81
CA LEU A 88 8.70 12.73 -1.59
C LEU A 88 9.19 13.87 -0.70
N ASN A 89 9.48 15.03 -1.30
CA ASN A 89 10.00 16.20 -0.61
C ASN A 89 8.93 17.26 -0.27
N LYS A 90 7.67 17.05 -0.68
CA LYS A 90 6.54 17.97 -0.47
C LYS A 90 6.72 19.31 -1.19
N SER A 91 7.49 19.32 -2.27
CA SER A 91 7.69 20.51 -3.11
C SER A 91 6.40 20.93 -3.82
N LYS A 92 5.44 20.00 -3.96
CA LYS A 92 4.20 20.14 -4.74
C LYS A 92 4.42 20.25 -6.24
N GLU A 93 5.66 20.07 -6.68
CA GLU A 93 6.08 20.05 -8.07
C GLU A 93 6.72 18.69 -8.36
N ILE A 94 6.95 18.37 -9.63
CA ILE A 94 7.65 17.13 -10.00
C ILE A 94 9.12 17.47 -10.22
N ASP A 95 10.01 16.92 -9.41
CA ASP A 95 11.46 17.12 -9.49
C ASP A 95 12.28 15.81 -9.46
N ASP A 96 13.61 15.93 -9.34
CA ASP A 96 14.53 14.79 -9.30
C ASP A 96 14.58 14.07 -7.95
N GLN A 97 14.05 14.68 -6.90
CA GLN A 97 13.90 14.14 -5.57
C GLN A 97 12.59 13.36 -5.39
N ASP A 98 11.76 13.34 -6.43
CA ASP A 98 10.55 12.54 -6.50
C ASP A 98 10.82 11.15 -7.05
N ASP A 99 9.80 10.30 -6.91
CA ASP A 99 9.88 8.96 -7.41
C ASP A 99 8.77 8.62 -8.41
N LEU A 100 9.20 8.19 -9.59
CA LEU A 100 8.32 7.69 -10.62
C LEU A 100 7.75 6.33 -10.21
N LEU A 101 6.43 6.26 -10.04
CA LEU A 101 5.71 5.04 -9.65
C LEU A 101 5.26 4.23 -10.86
N PHE A 102 4.73 4.91 -11.88
CA PHE A 102 4.17 4.28 -13.08
C PHE A 102 4.17 5.20 -14.29
N THR A 103 4.07 4.59 -15.46
CA THR A 103 3.85 5.28 -16.74
C THR A 103 2.75 4.59 -17.54
N ILE A 104 1.92 5.37 -18.20
CA ILE A 104 0.96 4.91 -19.21
C ILE A 104 1.33 5.54 -20.54
N VAL A 105 1.77 4.71 -21.49
CA VAL A 105 2.17 5.15 -22.82
C VAL A 105 1.06 4.81 -23.80
N LYS A 106 0.53 5.83 -24.46
CA LYS A 106 -0.34 5.70 -25.62
C LYS A 106 0.53 5.73 -26.88
N ASN A 107 0.39 4.71 -27.71
CA ASN A 107 0.90 4.71 -29.07
C ASN A 107 -0.23 4.23 -29.99
N ASN A 108 -0.78 5.15 -30.80
CA ASN A 108 -2.01 4.96 -31.56
C ASN A 108 -3.16 4.47 -30.65
N ASP A 109 -3.80 3.35 -30.98
CA ASP A 109 -4.90 2.76 -30.21
C ASP A 109 -4.45 1.76 -29.13
N LYS A 110 -3.13 1.65 -28.92
CA LYS A 110 -2.55 0.75 -27.91
C LYS A 110 -2.09 1.56 -26.71
N HIS A 111 -2.46 1.07 -25.53
CA HIS A 111 -1.96 1.59 -24.28
C HIS A 111 -1.09 0.55 -23.59
N GLU A 112 0.06 1.00 -23.09
CA GLU A 112 0.95 0.20 -22.26
C GLU A 112 1.06 0.85 -20.89
N MET A 113 0.80 0.08 -19.83
CA MET A 113 1.11 0.50 -18.46
C MET A 113 2.36 -0.21 -17.98
N ARG A 114 3.27 0.56 -17.39
CA ARG A 114 4.53 0.07 -16.83
C ARG A 114 4.67 0.61 -15.41
N GLY A 115 5.04 -0.25 -14.47
CA GLY A 115 5.47 0.18 -13.15
C GLY A 115 6.95 0.55 -13.14
N HIS A 116 7.34 1.37 -12.18
CA HIS A 116 8.71 1.83 -11.95
C HIS A 116 9.11 1.66 -10.49
N GLY A 117 10.42 1.68 -10.22
CA GLY A 117 10.97 1.43 -8.89
C GLY A 117 10.48 0.09 -8.29
N SER A 118 9.84 0.17 -7.12
CA SER A 118 9.27 -0.99 -6.43
C SER A 118 8.11 -1.66 -7.18
N ASN A 119 7.58 -1.00 -8.21
CA ASN A 119 6.54 -1.48 -9.11
C ASN A 119 7.09 -2.00 -10.46
N GLY A 120 8.41 -2.01 -10.66
CA GLY A 120 9.07 -2.38 -11.92
C GLY A 120 8.81 -3.80 -12.43
N TYR A 121 8.18 -4.66 -11.63
CA TYR A 121 7.74 -6.00 -12.02
C TYR A 121 6.51 -5.99 -12.94
N TYR A 122 5.76 -4.88 -12.97
CA TYR A 122 4.48 -4.81 -13.65
C TYR A 122 4.62 -4.24 -15.06
N ARG A 123 4.02 -4.94 -16.01
CA ARG A 123 3.79 -4.47 -17.37
C ARG A 123 2.46 -5.05 -17.87
N SER A 124 1.60 -4.20 -18.39
CA SER A 124 0.37 -4.62 -19.06
C SER A 124 0.16 -3.84 -20.34
N ASN A 125 -0.41 -4.51 -21.34
CA ASN A 125 -0.95 -3.85 -22.52
C ASN A 125 -2.47 -3.92 -22.44
N PHE A 126 -3.14 -2.83 -22.76
CA PHE A 126 -4.59 -2.77 -22.84
C PHE A 126 -5.02 -2.01 -24.08
N GLY A 127 -6.03 -2.53 -24.78
CA GLY A 127 -6.73 -1.78 -25.82
C GLY A 127 -7.59 -0.69 -25.21
N GLY A 128 -8.04 0.26 -26.04
CA GLY A 128 -8.95 1.34 -25.66
C GLY A 128 -10.33 0.85 -25.21
N GLY A 129 -10.42 0.21 -24.04
CA GLY A 129 -11.67 -0.02 -23.33
C GLY A 129 -12.12 1.29 -22.67
N ASN A 130 -13.38 1.69 -22.90
CA ASN A 130 -13.88 3.06 -22.73
C ASN A 130 -13.10 4.09 -23.57
N PHE A 131 -13.09 3.87 -24.89
CA PHE A 131 -12.47 4.75 -25.89
C PHE A 131 -12.85 6.22 -25.67
N LEU A 132 -14.12 6.53 -25.36
CA LEU A 132 -14.59 7.91 -25.16
C LEU A 132 -13.96 8.58 -23.93
N PHE A 133 -14.00 7.92 -22.76
CA PHE A 133 -13.47 8.52 -21.52
C PHE A 133 -11.95 8.58 -21.52
N THR A 134 -11.30 7.53 -22.02
CA THR A 134 -9.85 7.51 -22.20
C THR A 134 -9.41 8.60 -23.18
N TYR A 135 -10.14 8.79 -24.29
CA TYR A 135 -9.89 9.86 -25.25
C TYR A 135 -10.11 11.25 -24.64
N MET A 136 -11.19 11.44 -23.89
CA MET A 136 -11.51 12.71 -23.24
C MET A 136 -10.45 13.09 -22.21
N MET A 137 -10.03 12.16 -21.37
CA MET A 137 -8.98 12.39 -20.38
C MET A 137 -7.63 12.68 -21.06
N LEU A 138 -7.25 11.91 -22.09
CA LEU A 138 -6.02 12.17 -22.84
C LEU A 138 -6.07 13.51 -23.58
N SER A 139 -7.23 13.91 -24.11
CA SER A 139 -7.42 15.22 -24.74
C SER A 139 -7.30 16.35 -23.73
N ALA A 140 -7.86 16.17 -22.52
CA ALA A 140 -7.73 17.13 -21.43
C ALA A 140 -6.28 17.26 -20.91
N MET A 141 -5.43 16.29 -21.19
CA MET A 141 -4.02 16.25 -20.78
C MET A 141 -3.03 16.58 -21.91
N SER A 142 -3.51 16.84 -23.13
CA SER A 142 -2.69 17.14 -24.31
C SER A 142 -2.58 18.67 -24.51
N PRO A 143 -1.44 19.20 -25.01
CA PRO A 143 -0.19 18.48 -25.34
C PRO A 143 0.73 18.28 -24.12
N ARG A 144 0.49 19.02 -23.04
CA ARG A 144 1.25 18.95 -21.79
C ARG A 144 0.31 19.15 -20.61
N TYR A 145 0.42 18.28 -19.63
CA TYR A 145 -0.33 18.37 -18.38
C TYR A 145 0.60 18.19 -17.20
N TYR A 146 0.34 18.97 -16.17
CA TYR A 146 0.96 18.83 -14.85
C TYR A 146 -0.14 19.04 -13.82
N THR A 147 -0.13 18.24 -12.76
CA THR A 147 -0.97 18.50 -11.60
C THR A 147 -0.77 19.94 -11.12
N PRO A 148 -1.83 20.77 -11.10
CA PRO A 148 -1.70 22.15 -10.66
C PRO A 148 -1.33 22.25 -9.18
N ILE A 149 -0.32 23.07 -8.85
CA ILE A 149 0.17 23.27 -7.47
C ILE A 149 -0.97 23.67 -6.52
N ASN A 150 -1.87 24.54 -6.97
CA ASN A 150 -3.02 24.99 -6.17
C ASN A 150 -4.03 23.88 -5.81
N ARG A 151 -3.96 22.72 -6.47
CA ARG A 151 -4.83 21.57 -6.18
C ARG A 151 -4.22 20.62 -5.17
N TYR A 152 -2.91 20.71 -4.91
CA TYR A 152 -2.19 19.82 -3.99
C TYR A 152 -2.89 19.70 -2.63
N ASP A 153 -3.15 20.83 -1.98
CA ASP A 153 -3.74 20.83 -0.63
C ASP A 153 -5.17 20.26 -0.65
N THR A 154 -5.91 20.47 -1.74
CA THR A 154 -7.25 19.89 -1.92
C THR A 154 -7.19 18.39 -2.17
N MET A 155 -6.22 17.89 -2.95
CA MET A 155 -6.01 16.45 -3.12
C MET A 155 -5.61 15.79 -1.80
N ASN A 156 -4.72 16.42 -1.03
CA ASN A 156 -4.31 15.91 0.27
C ASN A 156 -5.50 15.85 1.24
N ARG A 157 -6.33 16.90 1.30
CA ARG A 157 -7.59 16.88 2.08
C ARG A 157 -8.53 15.77 1.61
N ASN A 158 -8.75 15.63 0.30
CA ASN A 158 -9.61 14.60 -0.27
C ASN A 158 -9.13 13.20 0.11
N ARG A 159 -7.82 12.95 0.02
CA ARG A 159 -7.20 11.68 0.40
C ARG A 159 -7.35 11.40 1.89
N SER A 160 -7.08 12.37 2.76
CA SER A 160 -7.26 12.22 4.20
C SER A 160 -8.71 11.91 4.58
N ASN A 161 -9.67 12.62 3.96
CA ASN A 161 -11.10 12.37 4.14
C ASN A 161 -11.53 10.99 3.58
N TYR A 162 -10.92 10.57 2.46
CA TYR A 162 -11.16 9.24 1.92
C TYR A 162 -10.64 8.16 2.87
N ARG A 163 -9.42 8.30 3.39
CA ARG A 163 -8.80 7.34 4.32
C ARG A 163 -9.56 7.21 5.65
N SER A 164 -10.28 8.25 6.07
CA SER A 164 -11.17 8.19 7.24
C SER A 164 -12.56 7.60 6.94
N SER A 165 -12.89 7.36 5.68
CA SER A 165 -14.19 6.81 5.25
C SER A 165 -14.25 5.28 5.35
N SER A 166 -15.48 4.74 5.34
CA SER A 166 -15.72 3.29 5.33
C SER A 166 -15.27 2.61 4.04
N THR A 167 -15.27 3.32 2.90
CA THR A 167 -14.91 2.76 1.59
C THR A 167 -13.41 2.53 1.44
N TYR A 168 -12.57 3.25 2.20
CA TYR A 168 -11.12 3.03 2.21
C TYR A 168 -10.74 1.60 2.58
N ARG A 169 -11.46 0.97 3.52
CA ARG A 169 -11.20 -0.43 3.90
C ARG A 169 -11.34 -1.40 2.72
N SER A 170 -12.29 -1.12 1.83
CA SER A 170 -12.47 -1.90 0.59
C SER A 170 -11.27 -1.71 -0.34
N GLN A 171 -10.78 -0.48 -0.48
CA GLN A 171 -9.60 -0.17 -1.28
C GLN A 171 -8.33 -0.85 -0.74
N VAL A 172 -8.10 -0.80 0.58
CA VAL A 172 -6.99 -1.50 1.23
C VAL A 172 -7.06 -3.01 0.99
N THR A 173 -8.26 -3.58 1.00
CA THR A 173 -8.48 -5.00 0.71
C THR A 173 -8.09 -5.32 -0.73
N LYS A 174 -8.50 -4.50 -1.70
CA LYS A 174 -8.11 -4.67 -3.11
C LYS A 174 -6.60 -4.59 -3.29
N ASN A 175 -5.95 -3.61 -2.65
CA ASN A 175 -4.51 -3.43 -2.70
C ASN A 175 -3.77 -4.64 -2.09
N SER A 176 -4.20 -5.09 -0.91
CA SER A 176 -3.64 -6.28 -0.25
C SER A 176 -3.77 -7.54 -1.11
N ASN A 177 -4.93 -7.73 -1.75
CA ASN A 177 -5.17 -8.85 -2.66
C ASN A 177 -4.29 -8.75 -3.91
N TYR A 178 -4.14 -7.55 -4.48
CA TYR A 178 -3.27 -7.30 -5.60
C TYR A 178 -1.81 -7.65 -5.27
N PHE A 179 -1.24 -7.10 -4.19
CA PHE A 179 0.15 -7.36 -3.83
C PHE A 179 0.40 -8.84 -3.51
N SER A 180 -0.56 -9.51 -2.85
CA SER A 180 -0.49 -10.96 -2.57
C SER A 180 -0.49 -11.78 -3.87
N ARG A 181 -1.35 -11.42 -4.83
CA ARG A 181 -1.41 -12.06 -6.14
C ARG A 181 -0.12 -11.84 -6.92
N GLN A 182 0.38 -10.61 -6.96
CA GLN A 182 1.61 -10.27 -7.70
C GLN A 182 2.84 -10.95 -7.11
N LYS A 183 2.93 -11.06 -5.77
CA LYS A 183 3.97 -11.84 -5.11
C LYS A 183 4.00 -13.30 -5.57
N SER A 184 2.84 -13.91 -5.81
CA SER A 184 2.73 -15.29 -6.29
C SER A 184 2.93 -15.43 -7.81
N PHE A 185 2.47 -14.46 -8.59
CA PHE A 185 2.49 -14.51 -10.06
C PHE A 185 3.85 -14.09 -10.63
N ALA A 186 4.32 -12.90 -10.27
CA ALA A 186 5.57 -12.32 -10.74
C ALA A 186 6.80 -12.86 -9.97
N ARG A 187 6.61 -13.42 -8.78
CA ARG A 187 7.63 -14.11 -7.97
C ARG A 187 8.96 -13.35 -7.88
N SER A 188 9.99 -13.83 -8.56
CA SER A 188 11.34 -13.27 -8.52
C SER A 188 11.37 -11.83 -9.02
N SER A 189 10.62 -11.48 -10.07
CA SER A 189 10.58 -10.09 -10.56
C SER A 189 9.92 -9.17 -9.53
N TYR A 190 8.86 -9.62 -8.85
CA TYR A 190 8.22 -8.88 -7.76
C TYR A 190 9.17 -8.66 -6.57
N THR A 191 9.86 -9.72 -6.13
CA THR A 191 10.83 -9.63 -5.02
C THR A 191 12.06 -8.80 -5.40
N ASN A 192 12.51 -8.84 -6.65
CA ASN A 192 13.64 -8.05 -7.12
C ASN A 192 13.26 -6.57 -7.27
N ALA A 193 12.08 -6.28 -7.80
CA ALA A 193 11.56 -4.92 -7.86
C ALA A 193 11.44 -4.29 -6.47
N ALA A 194 11.05 -5.07 -5.44
CA ALA A 194 11.04 -4.62 -4.04
C ALA A 194 12.38 -4.03 -3.57
N LYS A 195 13.49 -4.52 -4.12
CA LYS A 195 14.85 -4.09 -3.80
C LYS A 195 15.35 -2.97 -4.72
N ASN A 196 14.64 -2.71 -5.81
CA ASN A 196 14.97 -1.70 -6.79
C ASN A 196 14.26 -0.38 -6.43
N THR A 197 14.61 0.18 -5.28
CA THR A 197 14.14 1.49 -4.82
C THR A 197 15.02 2.60 -5.42
N SER A 198 14.40 3.72 -5.81
CA SER A 198 15.13 4.89 -6.30
C SER A 198 16.03 5.50 -5.23
N ALA A 199 17.03 6.27 -5.65
CA ALA A 199 17.87 7.06 -4.75
C ALA A 199 17.03 8.02 -3.90
N SER A 200 16.05 8.68 -4.53
CA SER A 200 15.06 9.55 -3.90
C SER A 200 14.30 8.86 -2.78
N ARG A 201 13.79 7.64 -3.03
CA ARG A 201 13.11 6.87 -1.98
C ARG A 201 14.06 6.40 -0.88
N ASN A 202 15.27 5.98 -1.21
CA ASN A 202 16.24 5.59 -0.18
C ASN A 202 16.57 6.79 0.74
N SER A 203 16.69 7.99 0.18
CA SER A 203 16.84 9.24 0.95
C SER A 203 15.63 9.52 1.83
N TYR A 204 14.41 9.37 1.28
CA TYR A 204 13.17 9.50 2.04
C TYR A 204 13.09 8.51 3.21
N LEU A 205 13.34 7.23 2.96
CA LEU A 205 13.34 6.17 3.98
C LEU A 205 14.38 6.45 5.09
N SER A 206 15.56 6.95 4.73
CA SER A 206 16.60 7.36 5.68
C SER A 206 16.16 8.56 6.52
N SER A 207 15.56 9.56 5.89
CA SER A 207 15.04 10.76 6.56
C SER A 207 13.88 10.44 7.50
N GLN A 208 13.00 9.51 7.10
CA GLN A 208 11.93 8.99 7.94
C GLN A 208 12.50 8.29 9.17
N LYS A 209 13.54 7.45 8.99
CA LYS A 209 14.24 6.77 10.10
C LYS A 209 14.83 7.75 11.11
N SER A 210 15.57 8.75 10.63
CA SER A 210 16.31 9.69 11.47
C SER A 210 15.39 10.68 12.19
N SER A 211 14.34 11.16 11.51
CA SER A 211 13.36 12.09 12.09
C SER A 211 12.31 11.40 12.98
N GLY A 212 12.10 10.10 12.81
CA GLY A 212 11.03 9.37 13.48
C GLY A 212 9.63 9.64 12.94
N ALA A 213 9.51 10.34 11.80
CA ALA A 213 8.22 10.69 11.18
C ALA A 213 7.40 9.46 10.76
N PHE A 214 8.03 8.30 10.58
CA PHE A 214 7.36 7.03 10.32
C PHE A 214 6.34 6.64 11.42
N LYS A 215 6.53 7.12 12.66
CA LYS A 215 5.61 6.84 13.77
C LYS A 215 4.25 7.50 13.61
N SER A 216 4.17 8.59 12.84
CA SER A 216 2.95 9.29 12.47
C SER A 216 2.49 8.98 11.05
N SER A 217 3.11 7.98 10.41
CA SER A 217 2.77 7.60 9.05
C SER A 217 1.33 7.10 8.95
N SER A 218 0.72 7.47 7.84
CA SER A 218 -0.60 7.01 7.39
C SER A 218 -0.51 5.88 6.36
N THR A 219 0.71 5.42 6.05
CA THR A 219 0.92 4.19 5.27
C THR A 219 0.14 3.05 5.89
N GLY A 220 -0.30 2.09 5.08
CA GLY A 220 -1.14 0.94 5.45
C GLY A 220 -0.52 -0.02 6.48
N VAL A 221 0.07 0.49 7.56
CA VAL A 221 0.36 -0.23 8.79
C VAL A 221 -0.97 -0.71 9.32
N ARG A 222 -1.21 -1.98 9.03
CA ARG A 222 -2.37 -2.75 9.42
C ARG A 222 -2.76 -2.44 10.85
N SER A 223 -4.07 -2.49 11.06
CA SER A 223 -4.81 -2.72 12.30
C SER A 223 -4.38 -3.98 13.11
N SER A 224 -3.11 -4.37 13.07
CA SER A 224 -2.51 -5.38 13.95
C SER A 224 -1.76 -4.77 15.14
N TRP A 225 -1.65 -3.44 15.23
CA TRP A 225 -0.98 -2.72 16.32
C TRP A 225 -1.99 -2.17 17.33
N GLY A 226 -2.85 -3.06 17.85
CA GLY A 226 -3.90 -2.71 18.82
C GLY A 226 -5.02 -3.74 19.04
N SER A 227 -5.07 -4.84 18.26
CA SER A 227 -6.10 -5.88 18.43
C SER A 227 -5.52 -7.24 18.81
N ARG A 228 -4.59 -7.26 19.78
CA ARG A 228 -4.26 -8.47 20.56
C ARG A 228 -3.94 -8.12 22.03
N SER A 229 -4.87 -7.45 22.71
CA SER A 229 -5.09 -7.73 24.12
C SER A 229 -6.18 -8.80 24.20
N SER A 230 -5.79 -10.07 24.03
CA SER A 230 -6.52 -11.15 24.69
C SER A 230 -6.19 -11.02 26.17
N SER A 231 -6.84 -10.07 26.84
CA SER A 231 -7.00 -10.15 28.28
C SER A 231 -7.88 -11.36 28.51
N GLY A 232 -7.30 -12.37 29.17
CA GLY A 232 -7.97 -13.61 29.51
C GLY A 232 -9.30 -13.32 30.15
N ARG A 233 -10.37 -13.60 29.42
CA ARG A 233 -11.66 -13.90 30.00
C ARG A 233 -11.79 -15.40 29.94
N THR A 234 -11.55 -16.02 31.09
CA THR A 234 -12.07 -17.35 31.40
C THR A 234 -13.59 -17.33 31.15
N SER A 235 -14.02 -17.78 29.98
CA SER A 235 -15.43 -18.06 29.72
C SER A 235 -15.69 -19.52 30.07
N ALA A 236 -16.30 -19.71 31.24
CA ALA A 236 -17.15 -20.87 31.45
C ALA A 236 -18.27 -20.84 30.40
N SER A 237 -18.44 -21.96 29.70
CA SER A 237 -19.70 -22.50 29.20
C SER A 237 -20.63 -21.61 28.33
N SER A 238 -20.69 -21.97 27.04
CA SER A 238 -21.91 -22.39 26.31
C SER A 238 -22.07 -21.70 24.94
N GLY A 239 -22.40 -22.50 23.92
CA GLY A 239 -23.09 -22.01 22.72
C GLY A 239 -22.32 -22.06 21.40
N GLY A 240 -22.12 -23.27 20.86
CA GLY A 240 -22.39 -23.59 19.45
C GLY A 240 -21.56 -22.94 18.33
N PHE A 241 -20.49 -23.62 17.91
CA PHE A 241 -20.03 -23.60 16.52
C PHE A 241 -19.88 -25.04 16.00
N ARG A 242 -20.78 -25.42 15.10
CA ARG A 242 -20.67 -26.60 14.22
C ARG A 242 -20.29 -26.09 12.83
N GLY A 243 -19.27 -26.70 12.23
CA GLY A 243 -18.91 -26.46 10.83
C GLY A 243 -17.45 -26.76 10.53
N GLY A 244 -17.03 -28.00 10.79
CA GLY A 244 -15.70 -28.50 10.46
C GLY A 244 -15.55 -28.86 8.98
N GLY A 245 -14.30 -28.98 8.54
CA GLY A 245 -13.92 -29.47 7.22
C GLY A 245 -12.42 -29.40 6.99
N GLY A 246 -11.62 -29.99 7.89
CA GLY A 246 -10.19 -30.17 7.73
C GLY A 246 -9.87 -31.46 6.97
N GLY A 247 -8.81 -31.42 6.15
CA GLY A 247 -8.10 -32.59 5.67
C GLY A 247 -6.70 -32.59 6.26
N ALA A 248 -6.49 -33.33 7.35
CA ALA A 248 -5.17 -33.61 7.90
C ALA A 248 -4.75 -35.03 7.51
N SER A 249 -3.54 -35.16 6.96
CA SER A 249 -2.88 -36.42 6.64
C SER A 249 -2.37 -37.09 7.91
N VAL A 250 -2.66 -38.37 8.09
CA VAL A 250 -2.23 -39.18 9.23
C VAL A 250 -0.81 -39.67 8.99
N ILE A 251 0.14 -39.29 9.86
CA ILE A 251 1.47 -39.90 9.95
C ILE A 251 1.38 -41.08 10.91
N GLY A 252 1.49 -42.30 10.37
CA GLY A 252 1.50 -43.53 11.15
C GLY A 252 2.84 -43.77 11.85
N PHE A 253 2.78 -44.11 13.13
CA PHE A 253 3.89 -44.64 13.92
C PHE A 253 4.16 -46.11 13.53
N VAL A 254 5.39 -46.41 13.13
CA VAL A 254 5.91 -47.79 12.99
C VAL A 254 6.75 -48.11 14.24
N ARG A 255 6.37 -49.17 14.97
CA ARG A 255 7.17 -49.75 16.06
C ARG A 255 8.29 -50.63 15.48
N PRO A 256 9.52 -50.59 16.01
CA PRO A 256 10.56 -51.54 15.63
C PRO A 256 10.39 -52.86 16.38
N SER A 257 10.42 -53.97 15.64
CA SER A 257 10.66 -55.31 16.16
C SER A 257 12.16 -55.52 16.35
N LEU A 258 12.57 -56.23 17.40
CA LEU A 258 13.81 -57.02 17.43
C LEU A 258 13.74 -58.04 18.58
N ARG A 259 13.84 -59.32 18.18
CA ARG A 259 14.29 -60.55 18.88
C ARG A 259 13.75 -60.89 20.27
#